data_AF-A0A323TFS6-F1
#
_entry.id   AF-A0A323TFS6-F1
#
_cell.length_a   1.000
_cell.length_b   1.000
_cell.length_c   1.000
_cell.angle_alpha   90.00
_cell.angle_beta   90.00
_cell.angle_gamma   90.00
#
_symmetry.space_group_name_H-M   'P 1'
#
loop_
_entity.id
_entity.type
_entity.pdbx_description
1 polymer ?
#
loop_
_entity_poly.entity_id
_entity_poly.type
_entity_poly.pdbx_seq_one_letter_code
_entity_poly.pdbx_strand_id
1 'polypeptide(L)'
;MPELVRNNEEIFIVIYCFLLLWINISYIKDYKDIKKGLGEVEAESDLEINPNAIALMFFSLLFNFFRRWLFYILAVLITANIFVVIVSVVLFVFGLYDCLFNYSIERVKKSRYGFNLAVGDTLFISIFVIYLFVGQV
;
A
#
# COMPACT_ATOMS: atom_id res chain seq x y z
N MET A 1 24.38 13.21 -13.72
CA MET A 1 23.30 12.59 -12.91
C MET A 1 21.91 12.67 -13.56
N PRO A 2 21.48 13.73 -14.26
CA PRO A 2 20.17 13.76 -14.92
C PRO A 2 20.03 12.71 -16.04
N GLU A 3 21.10 12.45 -16.78
CA GLU A 3 21.09 11.53 -17.94
C GLU A 3 21.02 10.05 -17.54
N LEU A 4 21.60 9.69 -16.39
CA LEU A 4 21.55 8.33 -15.83
C LEU A 4 20.14 7.96 -15.35
N VAL A 5 19.36 8.96 -14.93
CA VAL A 5 17.95 8.79 -14.55
C VAL A 5 17.09 8.70 -15.81
N ARG A 6 17.28 9.60 -16.78
CA ARG A 6 16.41 9.73 -17.96
C ARG A 6 16.36 8.50 -18.88
N ASN A 7 17.44 7.72 -18.96
CA ASN A 7 17.48 6.49 -19.76
C ASN A 7 17.12 5.22 -18.97
N ASN A 8 16.95 5.30 -17.64
CA ASN A 8 16.70 4.15 -16.77
C ASN A 8 15.43 4.31 -15.92
N GLU A 9 14.55 5.28 -16.24
CA GLU A 9 13.33 5.57 -15.47
C GLU A 9 12.46 4.31 -15.30
N GLU A 10 12.35 3.52 -16.37
CA GLU A 10 11.60 2.27 -16.39
C GLU A 10 12.19 1.22 -15.45
N ILE A 11 13.54 1.12 -15.38
CA ILE A 11 14.22 0.20 -14.46
C ILE A 11 13.92 0.58 -13.01
N PHE A 12 13.92 1.87 -12.67
CA PHE A 12 13.58 2.32 -11.32
C PHE A 12 12.12 2.03 -10.96
N ILE A 13 11.19 2.18 -11.92
CA ILE A 13 9.77 1.84 -11.72
C ILE A 13 9.62 0.33 -11.48
N VAL A 14 10.30 -0.50 -12.26
CA VAL A 14 10.27 -1.96 -12.10
C VAL A 14 10.83 -2.38 -10.73
N ILE A 15 11.97 -1.83 -10.32
CA ILE A 15 12.55 -2.07 -8.98
C ILE A 15 11.55 -1.67 -7.90
N TYR A 16 10.93 -0.50 -8.03
CA TYR A 16 9.92 -0.02 -7.08
C TYR A 16 8.73 -1.01 -7.00
N CYS A 17 8.23 -1.50 -8.13
CA CYS A 17 7.16 -2.49 -8.14
C CYS A 17 7.55 -3.79 -7.42
N PHE A 18 8.78 -4.29 -7.62
CA PHE A 18 9.26 -5.48 -6.91
C PHE A 18 9.40 -5.26 -5.41
N LEU A 19 9.85 -4.09 -4.97
CA LEU A 19 9.88 -3.73 -3.55
C LEU A 19 8.45 -3.74 -2.95
N LEU A 20 7.48 -3.18 -3.66
CA LEU A 20 6.08 -3.18 -3.21
C LEU A 20 5.49 -4.60 -3.17
N LEU A 21 5.75 -5.42 -4.18
CA LEU A 21 5.33 -6.82 -4.20
C LEU A 21 5.94 -7.59 -3.03
N TRP A 22 7.24 -7.43 -2.78
CA TRP A 22 7.91 -8.05 -1.65
C TRP A 22 7.22 -7.70 -0.33
N ILE A 23 7.00 -6.40 -0.08
CA ILE A 23 6.36 -5.91 1.15
C ILE A 23 4.94 -6.48 1.28
N ASN A 24 4.14 -6.46 0.21
CA ASN A 24 2.75 -6.94 0.28
C ASN A 24 2.66 -8.46 0.42
N ILE A 25 3.51 -9.23 -0.28
CA ILE A 25 3.54 -10.69 -0.17
C ILE A 25 4.00 -11.11 1.23
N SER A 26 5.04 -10.48 1.79
CA SER A 26 5.46 -10.71 3.17
C SER A 26 4.32 -10.44 4.15
N TYR A 27 3.64 -9.30 4.01
CA TYR A 27 2.49 -8.98 4.86
C TYR A 27 1.35 -10.01 4.75
N ILE A 28 1.03 -10.48 3.54
CA ILE A 28 0.00 -11.50 3.30
C ILE A 28 0.40 -12.83 3.95
N LYS A 29 1.66 -13.25 3.78
CA LYS A 29 2.19 -14.49 4.34
C LYS A 29 2.15 -14.48 5.87
N ASP A 30 2.60 -13.39 6.47
CA ASP A 30 2.76 -13.26 7.92
C ASP A 30 1.47 -12.75 8.61
N TYR A 31 0.39 -12.55 7.84
CA TYR A 31 -0.86 -11.95 8.34
C TYR A 31 -1.43 -12.67 9.56
N LYS A 32 -1.39 -14.01 9.58
CA LYS A 32 -1.93 -14.80 10.70
C LYS A 32 -1.13 -14.57 11.98
N ASP A 33 0.19 -14.50 11.88
CA ASP A 33 1.08 -14.29 13.01
C ASP A 33 0.99 -12.86 13.53
N ILE A 34 0.91 -11.88 12.64
CA ILE A 34 0.63 -10.48 12.97
C ILE A 34 -0.70 -10.38 13.71
N LYS A 35 -1.74 -11.06 13.22
CA LYS A 35 -3.07 -11.03 13.84
C LYS A 35 -3.09 -11.67 15.22
N LYS A 36 -2.34 -12.76 15.40
CA LYS A 36 -2.18 -13.44 16.69
C LYS A 36 -1.45 -12.55 17.70
N GLY A 37 -0.35 -11.90 17.30
CA GLY A 37 0.38 -10.95 18.15
C GLY A 37 -0.49 -9.76 18.59
N LEU A 38 -1.27 -9.17 17.67
CA LEU A 38 -2.26 -8.14 18.01
C LEU A 38 -3.39 -8.67 18.91
N GLY A 39 -3.67 -9.97 18.81
CA GLY A 39 -4.59 -10.73 19.66
C GLY A 39 -4.20 -10.74 21.13
N GLU A 40 -2.90 -10.83 21.39
CA GLU A 40 -2.31 -11.02 22.72
C GLU A 40 -2.08 -9.69 23.47
N VAL A 41 -2.17 -8.54 22.78
CA VAL A 41 -2.13 -7.21 23.41
C VAL A 41 -3.47 -6.92 24.11
N GLU A 42 -3.46 -6.78 25.44
CA GLU A 42 -4.60 -6.31 26.24
C GLU A 42 -4.89 -4.83 25.93
N ALA A 43 -6.15 -4.53 25.62
CA ALA A 43 -6.55 -3.27 24.99
C ALA A 43 -6.68 -2.07 25.95
N GLU A 44 -6.54 -2.27 27.26
CA GLU A 44 -6.96 -1.25 28.25
C GLU A 44 -5.86 -0.74 29.20
N SER A 45 -4.67 -1.37 29.27
CA SER A 45 -3.67 -0.98 30.30
C SER A 45 -2.41 -0.28 29.80
N ASP A 46 -2.04 -0.36 28.52
CA ASP A 46 -0.68 0.07 28.10
C ASP A 46 -0.56 1.14 27.02
N LEU A 47 -1.68 1.64 26.45
CA LEU A 47 -1.60 2.64 25.39
C LEU A 47 -2.64 3.75 25.56
N GLU A 48 -2.46 4.55 26.61
CA GLU A 48 -2.84 5.97 26.58
C GLU A 48 -2.00 6.70 25.50
N ILE A 49 -2.19 6.35 24.22
CA ILE A 49 -1.64 7.15 23.13
C ILE A 49 -2.59 8.33 22.95
N ASN A 50 -2.35 9.40 23.70
CA ASN A 50 -2.89 10.70 23.35
C ASN A 50 -1.91 11.80 23.77
N PRO A 51 -1.04 12.25 22.84
CA PRO A 51 -1.13 13.67 22.44
C PRO A 51 -0.58 13.96 21.03
N ASN A 52 -1.18 13.35 19.99
CA ASN A 52 -1.36 13.93 18.66
C ASN A 52 -1.92 12.85 17.71
N ALA A 53 -3.17 12.44 17.91
CA ALA A 53 -3.89 11.54 16.99
C ALA A 53 -3.79 12.01 15.52
N ILE A 54 -3.70 13.33 15.31
CA ILE A 54 -3.47 13.95 14.00
C ILE A 54 -2.08 13.64 13.44
N ALA A 55 -1.02 13.65 14.27
CA ALA A 55 0.33 13.32 13.80
C ALA A 55 0.42 11.84 13.39
N LEU A 56 -0.15 10.93 14.18
CA LEU A 56 -0.20 9.50 13.83
C LEU A 56 -1.01 9.24 12.55
N MET A 57 -2.14 9.91 12.40
CA MET A 57 -2.91 9.90 11.16
C MET A 57 -2.09 10.42 9.98
N PHE A 58 -1.37 11.53 10.16
CA PHE A 58 -0.51 12.10 9.12
C PHE A 58 0.64 11.17 8.73
N PHE A 59 1.31 10.53 9.71
CA PHE A 59 2.31 9.50 9.44
C PHE A 59 1.73 8.31 8.68
N SER A 60 0.52 7.86 9.06
CA SER A 60 -0.17 6.77 8.36
C SER A 60 -0.49 7.14 6.90
N LEU A 61 -0.97 8.36 6.66
CA LEU A 61 -1.24 8.89 5.32
C LEU A 61 0.03 9.00 4.49
N LEU A 62 1.10 9.58 5.02
CA LEU A 62 2.39 9.68 4.32
C LEU A 62 2.95 8.30 3.98
N PHE A 63 2.93 7.37 4.94
CA PHE A 63 3.42 6.02 4.71
C PHE A 63 2.59 5.31 3.62
N ASN A 64 1.27 5.41 3.65
CA ASN A 64 0.40 4.85 2.61
C ASN A 64 0.58 5.57 1.25
N PHE A 65 0.90 6.85 1.25
CA PHE A 65 1.22 7.58 0.02
C PHE A 65 2.43 6.96 -0.69
N PHE A 66 3.56 6.83 0.00
CA PHE A 66 4.78 6.25 -0.60
C PHE A 66 4.67 4.75 -0.86
N ARG A 67 3.93 4.02 -0.02
CA ARG A 67 3.78 2.57 -0.16
C ARG A 67 2.77 2.16 -1.24
N ARG A 68 1.72 2.96 -1.49
CA ARG A 68 0.57 2.54 -2.31
C ARG A 68 0.14 3.59 -3.32
N TRP A 69 -0.19 4.79 -2.85
CA TRP A 69 -0.86 5.77 -3.71
C TRP A 69 0.05 6.34 -4.80
N LEU A 70 1.35 6.48 -4.51
CA LEU A 70 2.35 6.84 -5.49
C LEU A 70 2.35 5.84 -6.66
N PHE A 71 2.29 4.54 -6.35
CA PHE A 71 2.18 3.50 -7.38
C PHE A 71 0.91 3.65 -8.23
N TYR A 72 -0.25 3.92 -7.62
CA TYR A 72 -1.50 4.10 -8.37
C TYR A 72 -1.42 5.28 -9.35
N ILE A 73 -0.80 6.38 -8.92
CA ILE A 73 -0.57 7.57 -9.75
C ILE A 73 0.35 7.21 -10.91
N LEU A 74 1.49 6.54 -10.63
CA LEU A 74 2.42 6.10 -11.67
C LEU A 74 1.77 5.16 -12.68
N ALA A 75 0.99 4.18 -12.21
CA ALA A 75 0.29 3.25 -13.07
C ALA A 75 -0.69 3.96 -14.02
N VAL A 76 -1.44 4.96 -13.53
CA VAL A 76 -2.34 5.76 -14.36
C VAL A 76 -1.58 6.59 -15.39
N LEU A 77 -0.50 7.26 -14.99
CA LEU A 77 0.30 8.11 -15.87
C LEU A 77 0.96 7.31 -17.00
N ILE A 78 1.44 6.10 -16.70
CA ILE A 78 2.14 5.25 -17.66
C ILE A 78 1.18 4.54 -18.62
N THR A 79 0.03 4.06 -18.12
CA THR A 79 -0.92 3.29 -18.95
C THR A 79 -1.89 4.17 -19.73
N ALA A 80 -2.18 5.39 -19.26
CA ALA A 80 -3.21 6.27 -19.79
C ALA A 80 -4.58 5.59 -20.03
N ASN A 81 -4.87 4.51 -19.29
CA ASN A 81 -6.01 3.64 -19.51
C ASN A 81 -7.12 3.93 -18.48
N ILE A 82 -8.35 4.16 -18.97
CA ILE A 82 -9.50 4.48 -18.12
C ILE A 82 -9.83 3.37 -17.11
N PHE A 83 -9.62 2.10 -17.45
CA PHE A 83 -9.81 0.99 -16.52
C PHE A 83 -8.82 1.04 -15.36
N VAL A 84 -7.55 1.38 -15.65
CA VAL A 84 -6.50 1.55 -14.62
C VAL A 84 -6.85 2.72 -13.71
N VAL A 85 -7.40 3.82 -14.26
CA VAL A 85 -7.91 4.95 -13.45
C VAL A 85 -8.99 4.50 -12.48
N ILE A 86 -10.00 3.77 -12.97
CA ILE A 86 -11.12 3.30 -12.12
C ILE A 86 -10.60 2.42 -10.99
N VAL A 87 -9.75 1.44 -11.29
CA VAL A 87 -9.16 0.54 -10.28
C VAL A 87 -8.31 1.33 -9.27
N SER A 88 -7.46 2.25 -9.72
CA SER A 88 -6.64 3.10 -8.87
C SER A 88 -7.48 3.97 -7.92
N VAL A 89 -8.58 4.55 -8.40
CA VAL A 89 -9.49 5.36 -7.56
C VAL A 89 -10.17 4.49 -6.51
N VAL A 90 -10.66 3.31 -6.89
CA VAL A 90 -11.30 2.39 -5.94
C VAL A 90 -10.31 1.98 -4.84
N LEU A 91 -9.10 1.55 -5.20
CA LEU A 91 -8.05 1.18 -4.24
C LEU A 91 -7.63 2.36 -3.37
N PHE A 92 -7.52 3.56 -3.93
CA PHE A 92 -7.23 4.78 -3.19
C PHE A 92 -8.30 5.08 -2.14
N VAL A 93 -9.59 5.01 -2.50
CA VAL A 93 -10.70 5.26 -1.56
C VAL A 93 -10.70 4.24 -0.43
N PHE A 94 -10.49 2.95 -0.72
CA PHE A 94 -10.36 1.92 0.31
C PHE A 94 -9.15 2.17 1.22
N GLY A 95 -8.00 2.55 0.65
CA GLY A 95 -6.80 2.87 1.41
C GLY A 95 -6.98 4.11 2.30
N LEU A 96 -7.66 5.14 1.79
CA LEU A 96 -7.96 6.35 2.54
C LEU A 96 -8.93 6.04 3.70
N TYR A 97 -9.97 5.27 3.44
CA TYR A 97 -10.91 4.82 4.49
C TYR A 97 -10.18 4.06 5.60
N ASP A 98 -9.28 3.13 5.26
CA ASP A 98 -8.48 2.39 6.24
C ASP A 98 -7.62 3.33 7.09
N CYS A 99 -6.96 4.32 6.46
CA CYS A 99 -6.15 5.31 7.18
C CYS A 99 -6.97 6.19 8.13
N LEU A 100 -8.15 6.63 7.70
CA LEU A 100 -8.99 7.57 8.46
C LEU A 100 -9.74 6.91 9.60
N PHE A 101 -10.18 5.65 9.43
CA PHE A 101 -11.11 5.02 10.36
C PHE A 101 -10.52 3.83 11.13
N ASN A 102 -9.39 3.24 10.69
CA ASN A 102 -8.71 2.15 11.39
C ASN A 102 -7.38 2.57 12.04
N TYR A 103 -7.28 3.79 12.56
CA TYR A 103 -6.06 4.26 13.24
C TYR A 103 -5.84 3.66 14.64
N SER A 104 -6.84 3.01 15.24
CA SER A 104 -6.70 2.38 16.56
C SER A 104 -6.36 0.89 16.46
N ILE A 105 -5.50 0.42 17.37
CA ILE A 105 -5.08 -0.99 17.45
C ILE A 105 -6.28 -1.93 17.58
N GLU A 106 -7.31 -1.53 18.34
CA GLU A 106 -8.51 -2.35 18.52
C GLU A 106 -9.30 -2.54 17.21
N ARG A 107 -9.38 -1.49 16.38
CA ARG A 107 -10.02 -1.57 15.06
C ARG A 107 -9.18 -2.40 14.10
N VAL A 108 -7.86 -2.23 14.09
CA VAL A 108 -6.93 -3.06 13.31
C VAL A 108 -7.01 -4.54 13.72
N LYS A 109 -7.22 -4.83 15.01
CA LYS A 109 -7.42 -6.18 15.56
C LYS A 109 -8.74 -6.83 15.11
N LYS A 110 -9.79 -6.08 14.78
CA LYS A 110 -11.05 -6.64 14.25
C LYS A 110 -11.12 -6.63 12.72
N SER A 111 -10.46 -5.67 12.10
CA SER A 111 -10.45 -5.43 10.65
C SER A 111 -9.70 -6.50 9.84
N ARG A 112 -10.20 -6.79 8.63
CA ARG A 112 -9.48 -7.50 7.55
C ARG A 112 -9.10 -6.57 6.39
N TYR A 113 -9.32 -5.26 6.54
CA TYR A 113 -9.14 -4.28 5.47
C TYR A 113 -7.69 -4.21 4.99
N GLY A 114 -6.71 -4.18 5.91
CA GLY A 114 -5.30 -4.19 5.57
C GLY A 114 -4.88 -5.40 4.72
N PHE A 115 -5.43 -6.59 5.02
CA PHE A 115 -5.24 -7.82 4.24
C PHE A 115 -5.84 -7.72 2.85
N ASN A 116 -7.12 -7.35 2.77
CA ASN A 116 -7.82 -7.24 1.48
C ASN A 116 -7.14 -6.20 0.57
N LEU A 117 -6.71 -5.07 1.13
CA LEU A 117 -5.95 -4.06 0.41
C LEU A 117 -4.60 -4.60 -0.07
N ALA A 118 -3.85 -5.31 0.78
CA ALA A 118 -2.58 -5.90 0.37
C ALA A 118 -2.73 -6.93 -0.75
N VAL A 119 -3.80 -7.73 -0.73
CA VAL A 119 -4.13 -8.65 -1.83
C VAL A 119 -4.47 -7.90 -3.10
N GLY A 120 -5.33 -6.87 -3.01
CA GLY A 120 -5.69 -6.02 -4.14
C GLY A 120 -4.48 -5.33 -4.77
N ASP A 121 -3.61 -4.75 -3.94
CA ASP A 121 -2.35 -4.15 -4.36
C ASP A 121 -1.43 -5.16 -5.03
N THR A 122 -1.27 -6.35 -4.44
CA THR A 122 -0.40 -7.39 -5.01
C THR A 122 -0.86 -7.76 -6.41
N LEU A 123 -2.16 -8.02 -6.60
CA LEU A 123 -2.72 -8.33 -7.92
C LEU A 123 -2.53 -7.18 -8.90
N PHE A 124 -2.82 -5.95 -8.46
CA PHE A 124 -2.72 -4.77 -9.32
C PHE A 124 -1.27 -4.51 -9.76
N ILE A 125 -0.32 -4.57 -8.83
CA ILE A 125 1.11 -4.42 -9.12
C ILE A 125 1.61 -5.56 -10.02
N SER A 126 1.21 -6.82 -9.76
CA SER A 126 1.63 -7.94 -10.61
C SER A 126 1.15 -7.78 -12.05
N ILE A 127 -0.11 -7.39 -12.26
CA ILE A 127 -0.66 -7.13 -13.60
C ILE A 127 0.09 -5.97 -14.26
N PHE A 128 0.37 -4.91 -13.51
CA PHE A 128 1.12 -3.76 -14.03
C PHE A 128 2.55 -4.11 -14.42
N VAL A 129 3.25 -4.93 -13.62
CA VAL A 129 4.60 -5.42 -13.96
C VAL A 129 4.57 -6.25 -15.24
N ILE A 130 3.59 -7.16 -15.40
CA ILE A 130 3.41 -7.91 -16.64
C ILE A 130 3.18 -6.97 -17.82
N TYR A 131 2.33 -5.94 -17.64
CA TYR A 131 2.09 -4.92 -18.64
C TYR A 131 3.39 -4.20 -19.06
N LEU A 132 4.25 -3.82 -18.11
CA LEU A 132 5.52 -3.18 -18.42
C LEU A 132 6.43 -4.07 -19.27
N PHE A 133 6.50 -5.38 -18.97
CA PHE A 133 7.34 -6.30 -19.74
C PHE A 133 6.76 -6.63 -21.12
N VAL A 134 5.44 -6.73 -21.26
CA VAL A 134 4.78 -7.06 -22.53
C VAL A 134 4.68 -5.85 -23.44
N GLY A 135 4.44 -4.65 -22.89
CA GLY A 135 4.31 -3.41 -23.65
C GLY A 135 5.65 -2.83 -24.15
N GLN A 136 6.78 -3.40 -23.73
CA GLN A 136 8.14 -3.04 -24.18
C GLN A 136 8.72 -3.99 -25.24
N VAL A 137 7.95 -5.00 -25.67
CA VAL A 137 8.25 -5.86 -26.83
C VAL A 137 7.46 -5.36 -28.03
#